data_AF-A0A9W6UIL1-F1
#
_entry.id   AF-A0A9W6UIL1-F1
#
_cell.length_a   1.000
_cell.length_b   1.000
_cell.length_c   1.000
_cell.angle_alpha   90.00
_cell.angle_beta   90.00
_cell.angle_gamma   90.00
#
_symmetry.space_group_name_H-M   'P 1'
#
loop_
_entity.id
_entity.type
_entity.pdbx_description
1 polymer ?
#
loop_
_entity_poly.entity_id
_entity_poly.type
_entity_poly.pdbx_seq_one_letter_code
_entity_poly.pdbx_strand_id
1 'polypeptide(L)'
;MHGAQVLRYAGCGHINPSQGQGLFSGRGGDGGAGVAPDEFDACAGRLPPRLAGRARALRGHVVYSPAGPRRRSVSEAMALAFDAAHVGDLAAAESMLARAEALDAEISARRAARTLSGHHGRVQRWSGTTPLVAATDASVKGRHAGMGYVTSDGRWGMRSWGSSAHDPSGPSRVLVQELRAVALLLQVLAADTPAVLLVDSAVARRYLRLWQSGGTPELPAGYDAAPRRAGRLPSLVRLGQAMAERPGIQVTAVKGHSGHLLNETADSLAGMARRRLADPGARSTSELIEHADGFVASFLGQWHSGTRTGPDAQTRAQRDWQKQKRA
;
A
#
# COMPACT_ATOMS: atom_id res chain seq x y z
N MET A 1 36.33 46.63 -40.87
CA MET A 1 34.86 46.58 -40.84
C MET A 1 34.38 45.38 -41.63
N HIS A 2 34.09 44.25 -40.98
CA HIS A 2 33.30 43.15 -41.54
C HIS A 2 32.44 42.64 -40.38
N GLY A 3 31.13 42.89 -40.48
CA GLY A 3 30.15 42.51 -39.47
C GLY A 3 29.85 41.02 -39.56
N ALA A 4 30.05 40.30 -38.46
CA ALA A 4 29.62 38.92 -38.31
C ALA A 4 28.12 38.88 -37.99
N GLN A 5 27.38 38.13 -38.81
CA GLN A 5 25.96 37.84 -38.60
C GLN A 5 25.76 37.04 -37.30
N VAL A 6 24.80 37.49 -36.50
CA VAL A 6 24.31 36.81 -35.31
C VAL A 6 23.38 35.67 -35.74
N LEU A 7 23.86 34.43 -35.63
CA LEU A 7 23.03 33.23 -35.74
C LEU A 7 22.18 33.08 -34.47
N ARG A 8 20.88 33.32 -34.61
CA ARG A 8 19.86 32.98 -33.60
C ARG A 8 19.64 31.46 -33.63
N TYR A 9 20.04 30.76 -32.57
CA TYR A 9 19.63 29.36 -32.33
C TYR A 9 18.63 29.30 -31.18
N ALA A 10 17.45 28.77 -31.48
CA ALA A 10 16.39 28.48 -30.52
C ALA A 10 16.67 27.14 -29.82
N GLY A 11 16.51 27.08 -28.49
CA GLY A 11 16.45 25.81 -27.76
C GLY A 11 17.45 25.62 -26.62
N CYS A 12 17.80 26.67 -25.89
CA CYS A 12 18.25 26.61 -24.49
C CYS A 12 18.15 28.03 -23.93
N GLY A 13 17.54 28.22 -22.77
CA GLY A 13 17.54 29.52 -22.10
C GLY A 13 18.98 30.04 -21.96
N HIS A 14 19.22 31.27 -22.42
CA HIS A 14 20.51 31.93 -22.29
C HIS A 14 20.90 32.05 -20.82
N ILE A 15 22.06 31.51 -20.44
CA ILE A 15 22.76 31.88 -19.21
C ILE A 15 23.48 33.20 -19.52
N ASN A 16 23.16 34.26 -18.80
CA ASN A 16 23.94 35.50 -18.81
C ASN A 16 25.08 35.34 -17.77
N PRO A 17 26.35 35.26 -18.18
CA PRO A 17 27.44 34.90 -17.27
C PRO A 17 27.78 35.97 -16.21
N SER A 18 27.09 37.10 -16.19
CA SER A 18 27.21 38.13 -15.15
C SER A 18 26.23 37.97 -13.98
N GLN A 19 25.35 36.96 -14.00
CA GLN A 19 24.46 36.63 -12.88
C GLN A 19 24.45 35.12 -12.67
N GLY A 20 24.89 34.65 -11.49
CA GLY A 20 24.91 33.23 -11.12
C GLY A 20 23.51 32.62 -10.93
N GLN A 21 22.73 32.53 -12.00
CA GLN A 21 21.42 31.89 -12.05
C GLN A 21 21.57 30.51 -12.72
N GLY A 22 21.39 29.43 -11.94
CA GLY A 22 21.38 28.06 -12.46
C GLY A 22 20.18 27.80 -13.37
N LEU A 23 20.23 26.71 -14.16
CA LEU A 23 19.26 26.37 -15.22
C LEU A 23 17.79 26.24 -14.77
N PHE A 24 17.48 26.36 -13.47
CA PHE A 24 16.15 26.10 -12.90
C PHE A 24 15.52 27.27 -12.13
N SER A 25 16.08 28.48 -12.19
CA SER A 25 15.48 29.67 -11.55
C SER A 25 14.41 30.34 -12.43
N GLY A 26 13.25 29.68 -12.57
CA GLY A 26 12.03 30.28 -13.12
C GLY A 26 11.15 30.91 -12.02
N ARG A 27 11.13 32.26 -12.01
CA ARG A 27 10.13 33.24 -11.51
C ARG A 27 9.16 32.85 -10.38
N GLY A 28 9.16 33.70 -9.34
CA GLY A 28 8.21 33.70 -8.24
C GLY A 28 6.74 33.75 -8.68
N GLY A 29 5.98 32.82 -8.11
CA GLY A 29 4.54 32.68 -8.20
C GLY A 29 4.16 31.34 -7.56
N ASP A 30 3.38 31.36 -6.49
CA ASP A 30 2.94 30.17 -5.74
C ASP A 30 2.36 29.09 -6.68
N GLY A 31 3.12 28.02 -6.90
CA GLY A 31 2.74 26.89 -7.75
C GLY A 31 3.93 26.30 -8.48
N GLY A 32 4.64 25.35 -7.84
CA GLY A 32 5.87 24.76 -8.36
C GLY A 32 5.71 24.15 -9.76
N ALA A 33 6.17 24.86 -10.77
CA ALA A 33 6.31 24.36 -12.12
C ALA A 33 7.44 23.32 -12.13
N GLY A 34 7.09 22.04 -12.27
CA GLY A 34 8.06 20.99 -12.56
C GLY A 34 8.72 21.23 -13.92
N VAL A 35 9.91 20.68 -14.11
CA VAL A 35 10.58 20.65 -15.43
C VAL A 35 9.67 19.92 -16.42
N ALA A 36 9.50 20.48 -17.61
CA ALA A 36 8.68 19.82 -18.63
C ALA A 36 9.28 18.43 -18.97
N PRO A 37 8.46 17.41 -19.22
CA PRO A 37 8.94 16.07 -19.56
C PRO A 37 9.99 16.05 -20.69
N ASP A 38 9.78 16.87 -21.73
CA ASP A 38 10.66 16.96 -22.90
C ASP A 38 11.98 17.67 -22.59
N GLU A 39 11.94 18.69 -21.73
CA GLU A 39 13.13 19.41 -21.27
C GLU A 39 14.03 18.50 -20.43
N PHE A 40 13.42 17.68 -19.55
CA PHE A 40 14.15 16.64 -18.83
C PHE A 40 14.83 15.65 -19.79
N ASP A 41 14.11 15.18 -20.81
CA ASP A 41 14.63 14.19 -21.74
C ASP A 41 15.75 14.78 -22.62
N ALA A 42 15.67 16.07 -22.97
CA ALA A 42 16.73 16.81 -23.66
C ALA A 42 18.00 16.95 -22.79
N CYS A 43 17.85 17.28 -21.49
CA CYS A 43 18.97 17.32 -20.55
C CYS A 43 19.60 15.94 -20.34
N ALA A 44 18.78 14.90 -20.17
CA ALA A 44 19.26 13.52 -20.05
C ALA A 44 19.98 13.03 -21.30
N GLY A 45 19.63 13.53 -22.49
CA GLY A 45 20.31 13.24 -23.75
C GLY A 45 21.74 13.76 -23.86
N ARG A 46 22.14 14.71 -23.00
CA ARG A 46 23.51 15.26 -22.95
C ARG A 46 24.46 14.44 -22.09
N LEU A 47 23.93 13.52 -21.29
CA LEU A 47 24.72 12.62 -20.46
C LEU A 47 25.18 11.40 -21.27
N PRO A 48 26.35 10.81 -20.94
CA PRO A 48 26.73 9.49 -21.44
C PRO A 48 25.64 8.44 -21.16
N PRO A 49 25.46 7.41 -22.02
CA PRO A 49 24.32 6.48 -21.93
C PRO A 49 24.09 5.86 -20.55
N ARG A 50 25.17 5.53 -19.82
CA ARG A 50 25.10 5.01 -18.45
C ARG A 50 24.50 6.02 -17.47
N LEU A 51 24.92 7.28 -17.54
CA LEU A 51 24.41 8.35 -16.67
C LEU A 51 23.00 8.78 -17.08
N ALA A 52 22.69 8.78 -18.37
CA ALA A 52 21.35 9.05 -18.88
C ALA A 52 20.33 8.01 -18.39
N GLY A 53 20.69 6.72 -18.35
CA GLY A 53 19.85 5.66 -17.79
C GLY A 53 19.52 5.89 -16.31
N ARG A 54 20.53 6.27 -15.51
CA ARG A 54 20.38 6.62 -14.09
C ARG A 54 19.49 7.85 -13.89
N ALA A 55 19.73 8.91 -14.65
CA ALA A 55 18.90 10.12 -14.63
C ALA A 55 17.42 9.78 -14.90
N ARG A 56 17.13 9.01 -15.96
CA ARG A 56 15.75 8.62 -16.32
C ARG A 56 15.04 7.82 -15.23
N ALA A 57 15.75 7.02 -14.44
CA ALA A 57 15.15 6.32 -13.29
C ALA A 57 14.59 7.29 -12.23
N LEU A 58 15.18 8.48 -12.11
CA LEU A 58 14.79 9.53 -11.16
C LEU A 58 13.78 10.55 -11.72
N ARG A 59 13.38 10.44 -13.00
CA ARG A 59 12.49 11.38 -13.72
C ARG A 59 11.22 11.74 -12.95
N GLY A 60 10.66 10.79 -12.21
CA GLY A 60 9.44 11.01 -11.41
C GLY A 60 9.57 12.06 -10.30
N HIS A 61 10.79 12.31 -9.81
CA HIS A 61 11.06 13.29 -8.75
C HIS A 61 11.17 14.72 -9.30
N VAL A 62 11.56 14.86 -10.57
CA VAL A 62 11.81 16.15 -11.23
C VAL A 62 10.56 16.61 -12.00
N VAL A 63 9.92 15.71 -12.72
CA VAL A 63 8.82 16.05 -13.65
C VAL A 63 7.45 16.04 -12.98
N TYR A 64 7.18 15.06 -12.10
CA TYR A 64 5.80 14.77 -11.66
C TYR A 64 5.52 15.08 -10.18
N SER A 65 6.54 15.28 -9.34
CA SER A 65 6.33 15.46 -7.90
C SER A 65 7.48 16.19 -7.18
N PRO A 66 7.82 17.45 -7.54
CA PRO A 66 8.80 18.23 -6.81
C PRO A 66 8.28 18.71 -5.43
N ALA A 67 6.97 18.60 -5.18
CA ALA A 67 6.35 19.13 -3.96
C ALA A 67 6.70 18.29 -2.70
N GLY A 68 7.70 18.76 -1.97
CA GLY A 68 8.08 18.29 -0.64
C GLY A 68 9.57 18.56 -0.36
N PRO A 69 9.97 19.02 0.84
CA PRO A 69 11.35 19.42 1.12
C PRO A 69 12.40 18.39 0.72
N ARG A 70 12.09 17.09 0.90
CA ARG A 70 13.00 15.99 0.58
C ARG A 70 13.04 15.65 -0.92
N ARG A 71 11.91 15.77 -1.62
CA ARG A 71 11.86 15.56 -3.08
C ARG A 71 12.52 16.71 -3.83
N ARG A 72 12.47 17.93 -3.26
CA ARG A 72 13.28 19.08 -3.71
C ARG A 72 14.77 18.78 -3.69
N SER A 73 15.30 18.20 -2.62
CA SER A 73 16.73 17.86 -2.55
C SER A 73 17.19 16.86 -3.63
N VAL A 74 16.32 15.89 -4.02
CA VAL A 74 16.59 15.01 -5.17
C VAL A 74 16.58 15.81 -6.48
N SER A 75 15.59 16.69 -6.66
CA SER A 75 15.48 17.54 -7.85
C SER A 75 16.63 18.54 -7.98
N GLU A 76 17.12 19.11 -6.89
CA GLU A 76 18.26 20.03 -6.84
C GLU A 76 19.56 19.32 -7.21
N ALA A 77 19.80 18.11 -6.68
CA ALA A 77 20.96 17.31 -7.06
C ALA A 77 20.89 16.90 -8.56
N MET A 78 19.70 16.57 -9.06
CA MET A 78 19.48 16.30 -10.49
C MET A 78 19.74 17.52 -11.37
N ALA A 79 19.29 18.70 -10.94
CA ALA A 79 19.56 19.96 -11.62
C ALA A 79 21.07 20.23 -11.73
N LEU A 80 21.79 20.12 -10.62
CA LEU A 80 23.25 20.29 -10.59
C LEU A 80 23.98 19.28 -11.48
N ALA A 81 23.47 18.04 -11.59
CA ALA A 81 24.03 17.06 -12.50
C ALA A 81 23.88 17.46 -13.97
N PHE A 82 22.74 18.04 -14.35
CA PHE A 82 22.53 18.55 -15.70
C PHE A 82 23.35 19.81 -15.99
N ASP A 83 23.51 20.70 -15.02
CA ASP A 83 24.38 21.89 -15.14
C ASP A 83 25.84 21.48 -15.36
N ALA A 84 26.33 20.51 -14.57
CA ALA A 84 27.67 19.96 -14.73
C ALA A 84 27.88 19.30 -16.10
N ALA A 85 26.91 18.51 -16.57
CA ALA A 85 26.95 17.91 -17.90
C ALA A 85 26.92 18.96 -19.01
N HIS A 86 26.17 20.06 -18.83
CA HIS A 86 26.09 21.16 -19.78
C HIS A 86 27.46 21.83 -20.01
N VAL A 87 28.24 22.00 -18.94
CA VAL A 87 29.60 22.58 -19.02
C VAL A 87 30.70 21.55 -19.33
N GLY A 88 30.33 20.28 -19.54
CA GLY A 88 31.25 19.20 -19.88
C GLY A 88 31.95 18.52 -18.69
N ASP A 89 31.60 18.87 -17.45
CA ASP A 89 32.14 18.22 -16.25
C ASP A 89 31.35 16.94 -15.92
N LEU A 90 31.71 15.86 -16.61
CA LEU A 90 31.05 14.57 -16.45
C LEU A 90 31.32 13.93 -15.08
N ALA A 91 32.44 14.26 -14.43
CA ALA A 91 32.78 13.74 -13.10
C ALA A 91 31.89 14.37 -12.02
N ALA A 92 31.68 15.70 -12.09
CA ALA A 92 30.72 16.38 -11.22
C ALA A 92 29.29 15.92 -11.50
N ALA A 93 28.91 15.72 -12.77
CA ALA A 93 27.60 15.18 -13.13
C ALA A 93 27.35 13.79 -12.52
N GLU A 94 28.34 12.89 -12.57
CA GLU A 94 28.25 11.57 -11.95
C GLU A 94 28.12 11.64 -10.42
N SER A 95 28.89 12.50 -9.77
CA SER A 95 28.82 12.73 -8.32
C SER A 95 27.45 13.25 -7.87
N MET A 96 26.90 14.22 -8.61
CA MET A 96 25.57 14.78 -8.31
C MET A 96 24.45 13.76 -8.55
N LEU A 97 24.56 12.92 -9.59
CA LEU A 97 23.64 11.79 -9.80
C LEU A 97 23.71 10.77 -8.66
N ALA A 98 24.91 10.41 -8.20
CA ALA A 98 25.08 9.49 -7.08
C ALA A 98 24.45 10.05 -5.78
N ARG A 99 24.59 11.37 -5.54
CA ARG A 99 23.92 12.05 -4.43
C ARG A 99 22.39 12.01 -4.56
N ALA A 100 21.86 12.25 -5.76
CA ALA A 100 20.41 12.20 -6.01
C ALA A 100 19.84 10.79 -5.74
N GLU A 101 20.55 9.74 -6.18
CA GLU A 101 20.19 8.34 -5.92
C GLU A 101 20.23 8.00 -4.43
N ALA A 102 21.26 8.45 -3.69
CA ALA A 102 21.34 8.23 -2.24
C ALA A 102 20.18 8.89 -1.47
N LEU A 103 19.80 10.11 -1.87
CA LEU A 103 18.64 10.82 -1.31
C LEU A 103 17.33 10.09 -1.63
N ASP A 104 17.15 9.59 -2.86
CA ASP A 104 15.97 8.81 -3.23
C ASP A 104 15.90 7.48 -2.45
N ALA A 105 17.04 6.80 -2.28
CA ALA A 105 17.14 5.60 -1.47
C ALA A 105 16.74 5.87 -0.01
N GLU A 106 17.17 6.99 0.58
CA GLU A 106 16.79 7.39 1.93
C GLU A 106 15.27 7.68 2.04
N ILE A 107 14.70 8.39 1.06
CA ILE A 107 13.26 8.65 0.99
C ILE A 107 12.48 7.33 0.88
N SER A 108 12.94 6.42 0.04
CA SER A 108 12.34 5.11 -0.18
C SER A 108 12.43 4.23 1.06
N ALA A 109 13.59 4.18 1.72
CA ALA A 109 13.80 3.46 2.97
C ALA A 109 12.90 3.98 4.09
N ARG A 110 12.78 5.30 4.25
CA ARG A 110 11.83 5.89 5.20
C ARG A 110 10.38 5.55 4.86
N ARG A 111 9.99 5.58 3.57
CA ARG A 111 8.63 5.20 3.16
C ARG A 111 8.34 3.72 3.45
N ALA A 112 9.30 2.85 3.21
CA ALA A 112 9.23 1.44 3.54
C ALA A 112 9.10 1.23 5.06
N ALA A 113 9.89 1.93 5.87
CA ALA A 113 9.79 1.89 7.32
C ALA A 113 8.43 2.37 7.85
N ARG A 114 7.79 3.34 7.17
CA ARG A 114 6.47 3.88 7.54
C ARG A 114 5.30 2.98 7.15
N THR A 115 5.47 2.13 6.15
CA THR A 115 4.38 1.33 5.60
C THR A 115 4.54 -0.11 6.07
N LEU A 116 3.64 -0.60 6.91
CA LEU A 116 3.60 -2.02 7.19
C LEU A 116 3.11 -2.76 5.95
N SER A 117 4.03 -3.31 5.15
CA SER A 117 3.75 -3.95 3.85
C SER A 117 2.87 -5.20 3.94
N GLY A 118 2.67 -5.71 5.16
CA GLY A 118 1.94 -6.91 5.49
C GLY A 118 2.80 -7.73 6.44
N HIS A 119 2.38 -7.82 7.70
CA HIS A 119 2.99 -8.69 8.69
C HIS A 119 2.02 -9.81 9.04
N HIS A 120 2.56 -11.02 9.23
CA HIS A 120 1.82 -12.21 9.60
C HIS A 120 2.51 -12.86 10.79
N GLY A 121 1.77 -13.03 11.88
CA GLY A 121 2.25 -13.70 13.08
C GLY A 121 1.39 -14.93 13.40
N ARG A 122 1.84 -15.71 14.39
CA ARG A 122 1.10 -16.87 14.88
C ARG A 122 1.33 -17.09 16.37
N VAL A 123 0.24 -17.16 17.12
CA VAL A 123 0.25 -17.66 18.50
C VAL A 123 0.23 -19.19 18.47
N GLN A 124 1.40 -19.81 18.68
CA GLN A 124 1.62 -21.25 18.48
C GLN A 124 0.70 -22.14 19.34
N ARG A 125 0.31 -21.67 20.53
CA ARG A 125 -0.54 -22.39 21.48
C ARG A 125 -1.84 -22.93 20.87
N TRP A 126 -2.39 -22.25 19.87
CA TRP A 126 -3.68 -22.58 19.26
C TRP A 126 -3.56 -23.22 17.87
N SER A 127 -2.33 -23.51 17.42
CA SER A 127 -2.07 -24.07 16.10
C SER A 127 -2.88 -25.35 15.86
N GLY A 128 -3.52 -25.44 14.70
CA GLY A 128 -4.31 -26.62 14.32
C GLY A 128 -5.71 -26.69 14.95
N THR A 129 -6.16 -25.65 15.67
CA THR A 129 -7.53 -25.62 16.20
C THR A 129 -8.56 -25.65 15.07
N THR A 130 -9.54 -26.55 15.19
CA THR A 130 -10.67 -26.69 14.26
C THR A 130 -12.01 -26.65 15.02
N PRO A 131 -13.11 -26.15 14.42
CA PRO A 131 -13.19 -25.55 13.08
C PRO A 131 -12.46 -24.21 13.01
N LEU A 132 -11.94 -23.89 11.81
CA LEU A 132 -11.24 -22.63 11.58
C LEU A 132 -12.26 -21.50 11.47
N VAL A 133 -12.18 -20.53 12.38
CA VAL A 133 -12.96 -19.29 12.33
C VAL A 133 -11.98 -18.15 12.15
N ALA A 134 -12.20 -17.31 11.15
CA ALA A 134 -11.38 -16.16 10.84
C ALA A 134 -12.23 -14.89 10.90
N ALA A 135 -11.65 -13.78 11.36
CA ALA A 135 -12.26 -12.46 11.27
C ALA A 135 -11.30 -11.50 10.57
N THR A 136 -11.86 -10.57 9.80
CA THR A 136 -11.11 -9.55 9.07
C THR A 136 -11.78 -8.21 9.22
N ASP A 137 -10.97 -7.15 9.34
CA ASP A 137 -11.49 -5.79 9.42
C ASP A 137 -10.52 -4.78 8.78
N ALA A 138 -11.03 -3.59 8.49
CA ALA A 138 -10.27 -2.48 7.98
C ALA A 138 -10.62 -1.16 8.68
N SER A 139 -9.58 -0.40 9.01
CA SER A 139 -9.71 0.89 9.67
C SER A 139 -9.24 2.00 8.74
N VAL A 140 -10.07 3.02 8.51
CA VAL A 140 -9.77 4.13 7.57
C VAL A 140 -9.91 5.48 8.28
N LYS A 141 -8.93 6.39 8.15
CA LYS A 141 -9.00 7.78 8.65
C LYS A 141 -8.13 8.71 7.81
N GLY A 142 -8.69 9.82 7.32
CA GLY A 142 -7.96 10.76 6.46
C GLY A 142 -7.42 10.04 5.23
N ARG A 143 -6.11 10.08 4.98
CA ARG A 143 -5.41 9.34 3.89
C ARG A 143 -4.84 7.97 4.31
N HIS A 144 -5.01 7.58 5.56
CA HIS A 144 -4.42 6.37 6.12
C HIS A 144 -5.49 5.28 6.25
N ALA A 145 -5.08 4.05 5.99
CA ALA A 145 -5.87 2.86 6.21
C ALA A 145 -5.00 1.75 6.80
N GLY A 146 -5.63 0.83 7.50
CA GLY A 146 -5.04 -0.40 7.99
C GLY A 146 -6.01 -1.55 7.79
N MET A 147 -5.47 -2.74 7.63
CA MET A 147 -6.20 -3.99 7.49
C MET A 147 -5.70 -4.94 8.57
N GLY A 148 -6.59 -5.74 9.14
CA GLY A 148 -6.28 -6.73 10.17
C GLY A 148 -7.03 -8.03 9.92
N TYR A 149 -6.44 -9.15 10.32
CA TYR A 149 -7.15 -10.41 10.47
C TYR A 149 -6.64 -11.19 11.68
N VAL A 150 -7.50 -12.06 12.21
CA VAL A 150 -7.15 -13.08 13.20
C VAL A 150 -7.93 -14.36 12.92
N THR A 151 -7.37 -15.49 13.32
CA THR A 151 -7.97 -16.81 13.18
C THR A 151 -7.99 -17.54 14.52
N SER A 152 -8.96 -18.44 14.69
CA SER A 152 -9.12 -19.26 15.90
C SER A 152 -7.91 -20.16 16.17
N ASP A 153 -7.12 -20.51 15.16
CA ASP A 153 -5.91 -21.32 15.31
C ASP A 153 -4.63 -20.51 15.54
N GLY A 154 -4.77 -19.20 15.81
CA GLY A 154 -3.67 -18.36 16.24
C GLY A 154 -2.96 -17.58 15.14
N ARG A 155 -3.27 -17.78 13.85
CA ARG A 155 -2.74 -16.89 12.80
C ARG A 155 -3.34 -15.51 12.94
N TRP A 156 -2.54 -14.48 12.76
CA TRP A 156 -2.99 -13.10 12.69
C TRP A 156 -2.14 -12.33 11.69
N GLY A 157 -2.62 -11.17 11.25
CA GLY A 157 -1.81 -10.30 10.43
C GLY A 157 -2.40 -8.91 10.29
N MET A 158 -1.55 -7.99 9.87
CA MET A 158 -1.92 -6.59 9.71
C MET A 158 -1.10 -5.91 8.61
N ARG A 159 -1.70 -4.93 7.94
CA ARG A 159 -1.08 -4.19 6.83
C ARG A 159 -1.53 -2.74 6.83
N SER A 160 -0.61 -1.81 6.55
CA SER A 160 -0.93 -0.40 6.34
C SER A 160 -1.18 -0.11 4.87
N TRP A 161 -2.05 0.86 4.60
CA TRP A 161 -2.27 1.41 3.26
C TRP A 161 -2.36 2.93 3.32
N GLY A 162 -1.56 3.60 2.50
CA GLY A 162 -1.63 5.06 2.32
C GLY A 162 -2.25 5.39 0.98
N SER A 163 -3.28 6.25 0.97
CA SER A 163 -3.79 6.80 -0.29
C SER A 163 -2.78 7.78 -0.88
N SER A 164 -2.65 7.75 -2.20
CA SER A 164 -1.90 8.72 -2.99
C SER A 164 -2.84 9.40 -4.00
N ALA A 165 -2.36 10.39 -4.75
CA ALA A 165 -3.15 11.02 -5.81
C ALA A 165 -3.69 10.01 -6.85
N HIS A 166 -3.06 8.85 -6.97
CA HIS A 166 -3.46 7.75 -7.84
C HIS A 166 -3.87 6.51 -7.02
N ASP A 167 -4.61 6.69 -5.91
CA ASP A 167 -5.11 5.55 -5.14
C ASP A 167 -6.13 4.76 -5.98
N PRO A 168 -5.85 3.49 -6.35
CA PRO A 168 -6.73 2.68 -7.17
C PRO A 168 -8.04 2.28 -6.46
N SER A 169 -8.21 2.65 -5.19
CA SER A 169 -9.40 2.30 -4.40
C SER A 169 -10.65 3.11 -4.77
N GLY A 170 -10.50 4.23 -5.49
CA GLY A 170 -11.64 5.05 -5.91
C GLY A 170 -12.46 5.62 -4.74
N PRO A 171 -13.73 6.01 -4.99
CA PRO A 171 -14.60 6.59 -3.97
C PRO A 171 -15.03 5.57 -2.90
N SER A 172 -15.10 4.28 -3.23
CA SER A 172 -15.49 3.20 -2.30
C SER A 172 -14.35 2.73 -1.40
N ARG A 173 -13.53 3.66 -0.90
CA ARG A 173 -12.26 3.33 -0.24
C ARG A 173 -12.42 2.42 0.98
N VAL A 174 -13.41 2.65 1.83
CA VAL A 174 -13.64 1.81 3.04
C VAL A 174 -13.88 0.36 2.64
N LEU A 175 -14.88 0.13 1.78
CA LEU A 175 -15.21 -1.17 1.22
C LEU A 175 -14.00 -1.86 0.57
N VAL A 176 -13.20 -1.13 -0.21
CA VAL A 176 -12.00 -1.69 -0.85
C VAL A 176 -10.98 -2.16 0.18
N GLN A 177 -10.83 -1.46 1.31
CA GLN A 177 -9.90 -1.90 2.35
C GLN A 177 -10.44 -3.09 3.15
N GLU A 178 -11.75 -3.15 3.42
CA GLU A 178 -12.40 -4.32 4.01
C GLU A 178 -12.15 -5.59 3.17
N LEU A 179 -12.38 -5.49 1.84
CA LEU A 179 -12.09 -6.57 0.91
C LEU A 179 -10.58 -6.92 0.89
N ARG A 180 -9.70 -5.92 0.93
CA ARG A 180 -8.25 -6.16 1.02
C ARG A 180 -7.83 -6.81 2.34
N ALA A 181 -8.58 -6.65 3.43
CA ALA A 181 -8.33 -7.38 4.68
C ALA A 181 -8.57 -8.88 4.49
N VAL A 182 -9.61 -9.26 3.75
CA VAL A 182 -9.81 -10.66 3.32
C VAL A 182 -8.67 -11.13 2.43
N ALA A 183 -8.23 -10.32 1.46
CA ALA A 183 -7.06 -10.66 0.64
C ALA A 183 -5.77 -10.79 1.46
N LEU A 184 -5.68 -10.15 2.63
CA LEU A 184 -4.55 -10.31 3.55
C LEU A 184 -4.61 -11.68 4.25
N LEU A 185 -5.79 -12.10 4.74
CA LEU A 185 -6.00 -13.42 5.32
C LEU A 185 -5.70 -14.54 4.31
N LEU A 186 -6.20 -14.43 3.07
CA LEU A 186 -6.04 -15.49 2.07
C LEU A 186 -4.58 -15.72 1.63
N GLN A 187 -3.65 -14.82 1.96
CA GLN A 187 -2.22 -15.04 1.71
C GLN A 187 -1.62 -16.15 2.59
N VAL A 188 -2.26 -16.48 3.72
CA VAL A 188 -1.75 -17.48 4.68
C VAL A 188 -2.65 -18.72 4.80
N LEU A 189 -3.79 -18.73 4.12
CA LEU A 189 -4.68 -19.89 4.07
C LEU A 189 -4.45 -20.67 2.77
N ALA A 190 -4.28 -21.99 2.89
CA ALA A 190 -4.27 -22.87 1.73
C ALA A 190 -5.64 -22.82 1.03
N ALA A 191 -5.65 -23.05 -0.28
CA ALA A 191 -6.86 -22.90 -1.11
C ALA A 191 -7.99 -23.87 -0.72
N ASP A 192 -7.64 -25.03 -0.19
CA ASP A 192 -8.55 -26.09 0.23
C ASP A 192 -8.99 -25.98 1.69
N THR A 193 -8.45 -25.03 2.47
CA THR A 193 -8.77 -24.91 3.90
C THR A 193 -10.20 -24.40 4.09
N PRO A 194 -11.14 -25.20 4.64
CA PRO A 194 -12.47 -24.73 4.97
C PRO A 194 -12.40 -23.79 6.17
N ALA A 195 -13.18 -22.71 6.14
CA ALA A 195 -13.18 -21.72 7.21
C ALA A 195 -14.53 -20.99 7.30
N VAL A 196 -14.91 -20.57 8.50
CA VAL A 196 -15.94 -19.55 8.69
C VAL A 196 -15.26 -18.19 8.69
N LEU A 197 -15.56 -17.37 7.70
CA LEU A 197 -15.04 -16.01 7.54
C LEU A 197 -16.06 -14.99 8.05
N LEU A 198 -15.71 -14.32 9.13
CA LEU A 198 -16.47 -13.26 9.77
C LEU A 198 -16.10 -11.91 9.16
N VAL A 199 -17.09 -11.25 8.58
CA VAL A 199 -16.99 -9.89 8.00
C VAL A 199 -18.22 -9.12 8.45
N ASP A 200 -18.05 -7.95 9.02
CA ASP A 200 -19.13 -7.10 9.52
C ASP A 200 -19.86 -6.31 8.41
N SER A 201 -19.14 -5.90 7.38
CA SER A 201 -19.65 -5.19 6.21
C SER A 201 -20.54 -6.05 5.31
N ALA A 202 -21.83 -5.74 5.30
CA ALA A 202 -22.81 -6.43 4.45
C ALA A 202 -22.47 -6.32 2.95
N VAL A 203 -21.93 -5.18 2.53
CA VAL A 203 -21.54 -4.94 1.14
C VAL A 203 -20.33 -5.78 0.79
N ALA A 204 -19.30 -5.84 1.65
CA ALA A 204 -18.14 -6.70 1.43
C ALA A 204 -18.56 -8.18 1.33
N ARG A 205 -19.44 -8.65 2.23
CA ARG A 205 -19.98 -10.02 2.16
C ARG A 205 -20.68 -10.32 0.84
N ARG A 206 -21.44 -9.37 0.28
CA ARG A 206 -22.11 -9.54 -1.02
C ARG A 206 -21.08 -9.79 -2.13
N TYR A 207 -20.04 -8.98 -2.23
CA TYR A 207 -18.98 -9.15 -3.24
C TYR A 207 -18.27 -10.50 -3.09
N LEU A 208 -17.89 -10.88 -1.87
CA LEU A 208 -17.18 -12.14 -1.61
C LEU A 208 -18.01 -13.35 -2.06
N ARG A 209 -19.32 -13.37 -1.74
CA ARG A 209 -20.23 -14.46 -2.14
C ARG A 209 -20.49 -14.47 -3.65
N LEU A 210 -20.61 -13.29 -4.27
CA LEU A 210 -20.78 -13.17 -5.73
C LEU A 210 -19.56 -13.73 -6.48
N TRP A 211 -18.35 -13.45 -5.99
CA TRP A 211 -17.13 -14.00 -6.59
C TRP A 211 -17.01 -15.52 -6.36
N GLN A 212 -17.44 -16.02 -5.20
CA GLN A 212 -17.52 -17.47 -4.95
C GLN A 212 -18.48 -18.19 -5.91
N SER A 213 -19.57 -17.54 -6.34
CA SER A 213 -20.53 -18.13 -7.28
C SER A 213 -20.07 -18.09 -8.75
N GLY A 214 -18.80 -17.77 -9.01
CA GLY A 214 -18.25 -17.73 -10.37
C GLY A 214 -18.72 -16.54 -11.21
N GLY A 215 -19.32 -15.52 -10.59
CA GLY A 215 -19.66 -14.29 -11.29
C GLY A 215 -18.40 -13.61 -11.82
N THR A 216 -18.50 -12.97 -13.01
CA THR A 216 -17.49 -12.02 -13.46
C THR A 216 -17.21 -11.05 -12.31
N PRO A 217 -15.94 -10.77 -11.96
CA PRO A 217 -15.63 -9.97 -10.80
C PRO A 217 -16.15 -8.54 -10.99
N GLU A 218 -17.40 -8.31 -10.56
CA GLU A 218 -17.94 -6.98 -10.34
C GLU A 218 -17.03 -6.34 -9.29
N LEU A 219 -16.52 -5.15 -9.60
CA LEU A 219 -15.60 -4.42 -8.73
C LEU A 219 -16.35 -3.24 -8.10
N PRO A 220 -16.00 -2.84 -6.87
CA PRO A 220 -16.54 -1.62 -6.26
C PRO A 220 -16.45 -0.42 -7.20
N ALA A 221 -17.47 0.44 -7.15
CA ALA A 221 -17.57 1.60 -8.03
C ALA A 221 -16.30 2.47 -8.00
N GLY A 222 -15.78 2.77 -9.19
CA GLY A 222 -14.56 3.57 -9.37
C GLY A 222 -13.26 2.88 -8.94
N TYR A 223 -13.27 1.58 -8.66
CA TYR A 223 -12.04 0.81 -8.48
C TYR A 223 -11.29 0.71 -9.82
N ASP A 224 -10.03 1.12 -9.82
CA ASP A 224 -9.18 1.05 -11.01
C ASP A 224 -8.75 -0.40 -11.26
N ALA A 225 -9.25 -1.00 -12.34
CA ALA A 225 -8.94 -2.37 -12.76
C ALA A 225 -7.69 -2.46 -13.67
N ALA A 226 -7.01 -1.34 -13.96
CA ALA A 226 -5.85 -1.36 -14.84
C ALA A 226 -4.71 -2.22 -14.27
N PRO A 227 -3.97 -2.95 -15.13
CA PRO A 227 -2.82 -3.74 -14.72
C PRO A 227 -1.82 -2.92 -13.89
N ARG A 228 -1.24 -3.56 -12.88
CA ARG A 228 -0.19 -2.95 -12.06
C ARG A 228 1.17 -3.12 -12.75
N ARG A 229 2.21 -2.48 -12.18
CA ARG A 229 3.60 -2.64 -12.64
C ARG A 229 3.95 -4.11 -12.84
N ALA A 230 4.66 -4.42 -13.93
CA ALA A 230 5.00 -5.76 -14.37
C ALA A 230 3.79 -6.67 -14.66
N GLY A 231 2.68 -6.10 -15.16
CA GLY A 231 1.50 -6.86 -15.58
C GLY A 231 0.71 -7.51 -14.45
N ARG A 232 1.02 -7.20 -13.19
CA ARG A 232 0.36 -7.82 -12.04
C ARG A 232 -1.11 -7.43 -11.97
N LEU A 233 -1.97 -8.40 -11.71
CA LEU A 233 -3.40 -8.15 -11.52
C LEU A 233 -3.67 -7.24 -10.30
N PRO A 234 -4.68 -6.34 -10.39
CA PRO A 234 -5.16 -5.56 -9.25
C PRO A 234 -5.56 -6.43 -8.05
N SER A 235 -5.47 -5.88 -6.85
CA SER A 235 -5.73 -6.63 -5.61
C SER A 235 -7.14 -7.21 -5.51
N LEU A 236 -8.17 -6.51 -5.98
CA LEU A 236 -9.55 -7.02 -5.92
C LEU A 236 -9.86 -8.02 -7.04
N VAL A 237 -9.22 -7.87 -8.21
CA VAL A 237 -9.31 -8.88 -9.27
C VAL A 237 -8.71 -10.20 -8.79
N ARG A 238 -7.53 -10.15 -8.17
CA ARG A 238 -6.88 -11.32 -7.54
C ARG A 238 -7.73 -11.92 -6.42
N LEU A 239 -8.38 -11.08 -5.62
CA LEU A 239 -9.26 -11.56 -4.55
C LEU A 239 -10.49 -12.25 -5.12
N GLY A 240 -11.11 -11.72 -6.18
CA GLY A 240 -12.24 -12.36 -6.84
C GLY A 240 -11.89 -13.76 -7.36
N GLN A 241 -10.75 -13.89 -8.04
CA GLN A 241 -10.21 -15.19 -8.46
C GLN A 241 -9.96 -16.13 -7.27
N ALA A 242 -9.31 -15.64 -6.22
CA ALA A 242 -9.02 -16.44 -5.03
C ALA A 242 -10.30 -16.91 -4.31
N MET A 243 -11.36 -16.10 -4.29
CA MET A 243 -12.64 -16.48 -3.70
C MET A 243 -13.38 -17.51 -4.57
N ALA A 244 -13.36 -17.39 -5.89
CA ALA A 244 -13.93 -18.39 -6.81
C ALA A 244 -13.32 -19.79 -6.60
N GLU A 245 -12.02 -19.87 -6.29
CA GLU A 245 -11.32 -21.13 -6.00
C GLU A 245 -11.61 -21.70 -4.60
N ARG A 246 -12.36 -20.99 -3.74
CA ARG A 246 -12.54 -21.32 -2.31
C ARG A 246 -14.02 -21.47 -1.92
N PRO A 247 -14.74 -22.47 -2.47
CA PRO A 247 -16.13 -22.73 -2.07
C PRO A 247 -16.27 -23.20 -0.62
N GLY A 248 -15.19 -23.70 0.00
CA GLY A 248 -15.16 -24.13 1.40
C GLY A 248 -15.15 -22.98 2.43
N ILE A 249 -15.02 -21.72 2.01
CA ILE A 249 -15.10 -20.56 2.91
C ILE A 249 -16.54 -20.12 3.06
N GLN A 250 -17.06 -20.18 4.29
CA GLN A 250 -18.40 -19.70 4.63
C GLN A 250 -18.34 -18.25 5.10
N VAL A 251 -18.82 -17.32 4.29
CA VAL A 251 -18.82 -15.88 4.61
C VAL A 251 -20.05 -15.54 5.46
N THR A 252 -19.83 -15.14 6.71
CA THR A 252 -20.87 -14.94 7.72
C THR A 252 -20.82 -13.53 8.32
N ALA A 253 -22.00 -13.01 8.67
CA ALA A 253 -22.11 -11.73 9.37
C ALA A 253 -21.72 -11.87 10.84
N VAL A 254 -20.99 -10.90 11.37
CA VAL A 254 -20.92 -10.70 12.81
C VAL A 254 -22.21 -10.00 13.24
N LYS A 255 -22.84 -10.44 14.33
CA LYS A 255 -23.95 -9.67 14.92
C LYS A 255 -23.35 -8.36 15.44
N GLY A 256 -23.67 -7.23 14.80
CA GLY A 256 -23.21 -5.91 15.23
C GLY A 256 -23.52 -5.67 16.71
N HIS A 257 -22.58 -5.04 17.44
CA HIS A 257 -22.66 -4.72 18.87
C HIS A 257 -22.61 -5.89 19.86
N SER A 258 -22.25 -7.12 19.44
CA SER A 258 -22.29 -8.30 20.33
C SER A 258 -20.96 -8.71 20.99
N GLY A 259 -19.89 -7.92 20.91
CA GLY A 259 -18.65 -8.28 21.60
C GLY A 259 -17.90 -9.47 20.96
N HIS A 260 -18.01 -9.65 19.63
CA HIS A 260 -17.40 -10.82 18.99
C HIS A 260 -15.87 -10.69 18.99
N LEU A 261 -15.22 -11.30 19.98
CA LEU A 261 -13.80 -11.10 20.29
C LEU A 261 -12.87 -11.21 19.08
N LEU A 262 -13.10 -12.17 18.17
CA LEU A 262 -12.28 -12.27 16.95
C LEU A 262 -12.41 -11.03 16.03
N ASN A 263 -13.62 -10.48 15.88
CA ASN A 263 -13.82 -9.29 15.04
C ASN A 263 -13.20 -8.05 15.69
N GLU A 264 -13.38 -7.87 17.00
CA GLU A 264 -12.76 -6.77 17.75
C GLU A 264 -11.24 -6.82 17.73
N THR A 265 -10.69 -8.04 17.74
CA THR A 265 -9.26 -8.26 17.57
C THR A 265 -8.80 -7.84 16.17
N ALA A 266 -9.56 -8.19 15.14
CA ALA A 266 -9.27 -7.78 13.76
C ALA A 266 -9.36 -6.24 13.58
N ASP A 267 -10.38 -5.59 14.14
CA ASP A 267 -10.49 -4.11 14.16
C ASP A 267 -9.29 -3.47 14.85
N SER A 268 -8.91 -3.99 16.01
CA SER A 268 -7.78 -3.49 16.79
C SER A 268 -6.47 -3.58 15.99
N LEU A 269 -6.23 -4.71 15.33
CA LEU A 269 -5.08 -4.91 14.43
C LEU A 269 -5.10 -3.94 13.24
N ALA A 270 -6.26 -3.75 12.62
CA ALA A 270 -6.45 -2.78 11.54
C ALA A 270 -6.16 -1.35 12.02
N GLY A 271 -6.62 -0.99 13.21
CA GLY A 271 -6.37 0.28 13.88
C GLY A 271 -4.89 0.50 14.19
N MET A 272 -4.18 -0.52 14.68
CA MET A 272 -2.74 -0.51 14.92
C MET A 272 -1.97 -0.21 13.62
N ALA A 273 -2.24 -0.96 12.55
CA ALA A 273 -1.60 -0.76 11.25
C ALA A 273 -1.92 0.61 10.63
N ARG A 274 -3.14 1.11 10.79
CA ARG A 274 -3.50 2.47 10.34
C ARG A 274 -2.71 3.53 11.11
N ARG A 275 -2.63 3.41 12.44
CA ARG A 275 -1.92 4.36 13.31
C ARG A 275 -0.42 4.40 13.02
N ARG A 276 0.20 3.26 12.72
CA ARG A 276 1.62 3.19 12.29
C ARG A 276 1.93 4.13 11.13
N LEU A 277 1.00 4.26 10.18
CA LEU A 277 1.20 5.15 9.03
C LEU A 277 0.92 6.62 9.37
N ALA A 278 -0.08 6.86 10.23
CA ALA A 278 -0.46 8.19 10.69
C ALA A 278 0.60 8.83 11.59
N ASP A 279 1.21 8.03 12.47
CA ASP A 279 2.30 8.41 13.37
C ASP A 279 3.40 7.34 13.37
N PRO A 280 4.34 7.41 12.41
CA PRO A 280 5.45 6.46 12.33
C PRO A 280 6.56 6.70 13.37
N GLY A 281 6.46 7.73 14.20
CA GLY A 281 7.42 7.99 15.28
C GLY A 281 7.03 7.32 16.59
N ALA A 282 5.73 7.06 16.81
CA ALA A 282 5.22 6.59 18.09
C ALA A 282 5.76 5.23 18.56
N ARG A 283 6.00 4.28 17.65
CA ARG A 283 6.54 2.94 17.94
C ARG A 283 7.32 2.41 16.76
N SER A 284 8.42 1.73 16.99
CA SER A 284 9.12 0.93 15.99
C SER A 284 8.25 -0.21 15.46
N THR A 285 8.66 -0.82 14.35
CA THR A 285 7.92 -1.95 13.75
C THR A 285 7.97 -3.18 14.65
N SER A 286 9.11 -3.45 15.30
CA SER A 286 9.26 -4.58 16.25
C SER A 286 8.35 -4.41 17.46
N GLU A 287 8.35 -3.24 18.10
CA GLU A 287 7.48 -2.95 19.26
C GLU A 287 5.99 -3.07 18.89
N LEU A 288 5.62 -2.67 17.67
CA LEU A 288 4.25 -2.83 17.18
C LEU A 288 3.87 -4.31 17.00
N ILE A 289 4.78 -5.12 16.46
CA ILE A 289 4.58 -6.56 16.26
C ILE A 289 4.48 -7.27 17.61
N GLU A 290 5.40 -7.02 18.53
CA GLU A 290 5.39 -7.59 19.89
C GLU A 290 4.10 -7.24 20.63
N HIS A 291 3.65 -5.98 20.52
CA HIS A 291 2.38 -5.55 21.10
C HIS A 291 1.18 -6.28 20.48
N ALA A 292 1.17 -6.45 19.16
CA ALA A 292 0.10 -7.17 18.46
C ALA A 292 0.09 -8.67 18.83
N ASP A 293 1.25 -9.31 18.96
CA ASP A 293 1.36 -10.71 19.42
C ASP A 293 0.79 -10.89 20.83
N GLY A 294 1.22 -10.06 21.78
CA GLY A 294 0.71 -10.11 23.16
C GLY A 294 -0.80 -9.84 23.24
N PHE A 295 -1.28 -8.88 22.45
CA PHE A 295 -2.70 -8.55 22.34
C PHE A 295 -3.51 -9.74 21.80
N VAL A 296 -3.11 -10.32 20.65
CA VAL A 296 -3.80 -11.46 20.03
C VAL A 296 -3.76 -12.68 20.96
N ALA A 297 -2.63 -12.96 21.61
CA ALA A 297 -2.52 -14.07 22.56
C ALA A 297 -3.51 -13.95 23.73
N SER A 298 -3.69 -12.75 24.28
CA SER A 298 -4.66 -12.47 25.35
C SER A 298 -6.10 -12.68 24.87
N PHE A 299 -6.48 -12.10 23.72
CA PHE A 299 -7.83 -12.22 23.16
C PHE A 299 -8.18 -13.66 22.78
N LEU A 300 -7.25 -14.41 22.17
CA LEU A 300 -7.46 -15.82 21.87
C LEU A 300 -7.56 -16.66 23.14
N GLY A 301 -6.83 -16.31 24.20
CA GLY A 301 -7.00 -16.93 25.51
C GLY A 301 -8.44 -16.81 26.03
N GLN A 302 -9.04 -15.62 25.92
CA GLN A 302 -10.43 -15.36 26.32
C GLN A 302 -11.45 -16.04 25.39
N TRP A 303 -11.21 -16.00 24.07
CA TRP A 303 -12.05 -16.68 23.09
C TRP A 303 -12.13 -18.19 23.38
N HIS A 304 -10.96 -18.83 23.55
CA HIS A 304 -10.91 -20.27 23.80
C HIS A 304 -11.40 -20.67 25.19
N SER A 305 -11.24 -19.82 26.22
CA SER A 305 -11.82 -20.08 27.54
C SER A 305 -13.34 -19.95 27.54
N GLY A 306 -13.89 -18.93 26.89
CA GLY A 306 -15.33 -18.72 26.74
C GLY A 306 -16.01 -19.80 25.89
N THR A 307 -15.31 -20.40 24.93
CA THR A 307 -15.81 -21.58 24.20
C THR A 307 -15.79 -22.87 25.02
N ARG A 308 -14.96 -22.96 26.07
CA ARG A 308 -14.85 -24.17 26.93
C ARG A 308 -15.85 -24.18 28.09
N THR A 309 -16.47 -23.04 28.43
CA THR A 309 -17.33 -22.91 29.62
C THR A 309 -18.84 -22.83 29.35
N GLY A 310 -19.32 -23.18 28.15
CA GLY A 310 -20.77 -23.24 27.90
C GLY A 310 -21.16 -24.20 26.76
N PRO A 311 -22.06 -25.18 26.97
CA PRO A 311 -22.51 -26.10 25.93
C PRO A 311 -23.39 -25.46 24.83
N ASP A 312 -23.68 -24.15 24.86
CA ASP A 312 -24.79 -23.58 24.07
C ASP A 312 -24.41 -22.81 22.79
N ALA A 313 -23.14 -22.40 22.60
CA ALA A 313 -22.77 -21.56 21.44
C ALA A 313 -22.41 -22.37 20.18
N GLN A 314 -21.63 -23.44 20.32
CA GLN A 314 -21.30 -24.35 19.20
C GLN A 314 -22.48 -25.23 18.82
N THR A 315 -23.27 -25.68 19.81
CA THR A 315 -24.41 -26.57 19.60
C THR A 315 -25.55 -25.91 18.83
N ARG A 316 -25.73 -24.58 18.92
CA ARG A 316 -26.74 -23.85 18.13
C ARG A 316 -26.33 -23.70 16.67
N ALA A 317 -25.10 -23.26 16.39
CA ALA A 317 -24.61 -23.12 15.01
C ALA A 317 -24.59 -24.49 14.28
N GLN A 318 -24.27 -25.57 15.00
CA GLN A 318 -24.24 -26.92 14.46
C GLN A 318 -25.64 -27.53 14.30
N ARG A 319 -26.60 -27.21 15.19
CA ARG A 319 -28.02 -27.58 15.04
C ARG A 319 -28.71 -26.82 13.93
N ASP A 320 -28.41 -25.54 13.76
CA ASP A 320 -28.96 -24.72 12.67
C ASP A 320 -28.41 -25.17 11.31
N TRP A 321 -27.15 -25.62 11.26
CA TRP A 321 -26.56 -26.29 10.10
C TRP A 321 -27.21 -27.64 9.76
N GLN A 322 -27.52 -28.48 10.76
CA GLN A 322 -28.24 -29.74 10.55
C GLN A 322 -29.70 -29.53 10.08
N LYS A 323 -30.36 -28.45 10.52
CA LYS A 323 -31.71 -28.09 10.07
C LYS A 323 -31.72 -27.58 8.63
N GLN A 324 -30.71 -26.79 8.22
CA GLN A 324 -30.59 -26.29 6.84
C GLN A 324 -30.24 -27.37 5.81
N LYS A 325 -29.72 -28.53 6.23
CA LYS A 325 -29.45 -29.68 5.34
C LYS A 325 -30.66 -30.60 5.12
N ARG A 326 -31.73 -30.45 5.90
CA ARG A 326 -32.93 -31.31 5.88
C ARG A 326 -34.18 -30.63 5.30
N ALA A 327 -34.05 -29.37 4.87
CA ALA A 327 -35.06 -28.61 4.13
C ALA A 327 -34.55 -28.37 2.71
#